data_AF-X1F938-F1
#
_entry.id   AF-X1F938-F1
#
_cell.length_a   1.000
_cell.length_b   1.000
_cell.length_c   1.000
_cell.angle_alpha   90.00
_cell.angle_beta   90.00
_cell.angle_gamma   90.00
#
_symmetry.space_group_name_H-M   'P 1'
#
loop_
_entity.id
_entity.type
_entity.pdbx_description
1 polymer ?
#
loop_
_entity_poly.entity_id
_entity_poly.type
_entity_poly.pdbx_seq_one_letter_code
_entity_poly.pdbx_strand_id
1 'polypeptide(L)'
;MINSQEVSDVFKVCLFRKEEVKDGMPKPEHEAIFVEGVTMKFGLHKERVNKRKDKIIGFLKELPEEFSKGGGWSFLNLCNDKDGQQWTGMQMIMQELVCLGIAIGKVKYPKLFTFIPDFPRPFPFVSIK
;
A
#
# COMPACT_ATOMS: atom_id res chain seq x y z
N MET A 1 -8.58 -0.16 15.56
CA MET A 1 -9.42 -0.54 14.41
C MET A 1 -9.15 0.39 13.24
N ILE A 2 -8.89 -0.18 12.06
CA ILE A 2 -8.63 0.56 10.82
C ILE A 2 -9.97 1.05 10.24
N ASN A 3 -10.02 2.29 9.76
CA ASN A 3 -11.19 2.81 9.03
C ASN A 3 -10.92 2.80 7.52
N SER A 4 -11.74 2.05 6.77
CA SER A 4 -11.61 1.88 5.32
C SER A 4 -11.73 3.19 4.53
N GLN A 5 -12.66 4.07 4.91
CA GLN A 5 -12.82 5.39 4.28
C GLN A 5 -11.58 6.25 4.50
N GLU A 6 -11.04 6.21 5.72
CA GLU A 6 -9.88 7.02 6.09
C GLU A 6 -8.61 6.60 5.34
N VAL A 7 -8.42 5.29 5.11
CA VAL A 7 -7.34 4.77 4.26
C VAL A 7 -7.47 5.34 2.84
N SER A 8 -8.68 5.28 2.26
CA SER A 8 -8.92 5.78 0.91
C SER A 8 -8.74 7.29 0.79
N ASP A 9 -9.16 8.05 1.79
CA ASP A 9 -8.98 9.51 1.83
C ASP A 9 -7.49 9.87 1.93
N VAL A 10 -6.72 9.18 2.77
CA VAL A 10 -5.26 9.36 2.86
C VAL A 10 -4.60 9.02 1.53
N PHE A 11 -5.01 7.94 0.88
CA PHE A 11 -4.49 7.53 -0.42
C PHE A 11 -4.76 8.59 -1.49
N LYS A 12 -6.01 9.03 -1.64
CA LYS A 12 -6.41 10.07 -2.61
C LYS A 12 -5.68 11.37 -2.40
N VAL A 13 -5.48 11.78 -1.14
CA VAL A 13 -4.70 12.98 -0.82
C VAL A 13 -3.24 12.84 -1.26
N CYS A 14 -2.68 11.64 -1.21
CA CYS A 14 -1.32 11.36 -1.66
C CYS A 14 -1.17 11.24 -3.19
N LEU A 15 -2.27 11.15 -3.95
CA LEU A 15 -2.23 11.18 -5.41
C LEU A 15 -1.94 12.59 -5.93
N PHE A 16 -1.39 12.65 -7.15
CA PHE A 16 -1.25 13.89 -7.90
C PHE A 16 -2.62 14.40 -8.35
N ARG A 17 -2.78 15.73 -8.35
CA ARG A 17 -3.95 16.38 -8.95
C ARG A 17 -3.73 16.57 -10.45
N LYS A 18 -4.81 16.79 -11.20
CA LYS A 18 -4.74 16.92 -12.67
C LYS A 18 -3.85 18.07 -13.10
N GLU A 19 -3.78 19.13 -12.30
CA GLU A 19 -2.98 20.33 -12.58
C GLU A 19 -1.47 20.11 -12.32
N GLU A 20 -1.12 19.08 -11.56
CA GLU A 20 0.25 18.73 -11.16
C GLU A 20 0.89 17.71 -12.12
N VAL A 21 0.11 17.22 -13.10
CA VAL A 21 0.50 16.21 -14.09
C VAL A 21 0.51 16.85 -15.47
N LYS A 22 1.62 16.67 -16.20
CA LYS A 22 1.77 17.06 -17.60
C LYS A 22 2.18 15.81 -18.39
N ASP A 23 1.45 15.50 -19.46
CA ASP A 23 1.72 14.34 -20.34
C ASP A 23 1.81 12.99 -19.57
N GLY A 24 0.99 12.82 -18.53
CA GLY A 24 0.96 11.60 -17.70
C GLY A 24 2.10 11.50 -16.69
N MET A 25 2.99 12.50 -16.63
CA MET A 25 4.10 12.58 -15.68
C MET A 25 3.91 13.76 -14.71
N PRO A 26 4.35 13.64 -13.46
CA PRO A 26 4.35 14.76 -12.54
C PRO A 26 5.29 15.86 -13.04
N LYS A 27 4.90 17.12 -12.86
CA LYS A 27 5.77 18.25 -13.19
C LYS A 27 7.09 18.15 -12.41
N PRO A 28 8.21 18.66 -12.95
CA PRO A 28 9.54 18.53 -12.34
C PRO A 28 9.65 19.17 -10.95
N GLU A 29 8.73 20.08 -10.61
CA GLU A 29 8.62 20.71 -9.29
C GLU A 29 8.06 19.78 -8.19
N HIS A 30 7.46 18.65 -8.57
CA HIS A 30 6.90 17.68 -7.62
C HIS A 30 7.64 16.34 -7.67
N GLU A 31 8.20 15.93 -6.53
CA GLU A 31 8.80 14.60 -6.41
C GLU A 31 7.74 13.49 -6.28
N ALA A 32 7.89 12.45 -7.09
CA ALA A 32 7.01 11.29 -7.09
C ALA A 32 7.68 10.04 -6.51
N ILE A 33 6.90 9.28 -5.75
CA ILE A 33 7.22 7.91 -5.36
C ILE A 33 6.37 6.98 -6.21
N PHE A 34 7.01 6.19 -7.06
CA PHE A 34 6.32 5.15 -7.82
C PHE A 34 6.26 3.86 -6.98
N VAL A 35 5.05 3.34 -6.79
CA VAL A 35 4.80 2.11 -6.05
C VAL A 35 4.08 1.10 -6.92
N GLU A 36 4.40 -0.17 -6.73
CA GLU A 36 3.74 -1.28 -7.39
C GLU A 36 2.66 -1.85 -6.47
N GLY A 37 1.39 -1.63 -6.83
CA GLY A 37 0.27 -2.32 -6.21
C GLY A 37 0.15 -3.75 -6.73
N VAL A 38 -0.83 -4.48 -6.22
CA VAL A 38 -1.10 -5.87 -6.63
C VAL A 38 -1.49 -5.97 -8.11
N THR A 39 -2.30 -5.03 -8.58
CA THR A 39 -2.87 -5.05 -9.94
C THR A 39 -2.31 -3.95 -10.85
N MET A 40 -1.85 -2.83 -10.29
CA MET A 40 -1.41 -1.66 -11.05
C MET A 40 -0.36 -0.85 -10.29
N LYS A 41 0.35 0.03 -11.00
CA LYS A 41 1.36 0.93 -10.45
C LYS A 41 0.75 2.32 -10.18
N PHE A 42 1.23 2.99 -9.15
CA PHE A 42 0.78 4.35 -8.79
C PHE A 42 1.96 5.29 -8.61
N GLY A 43 1.77 6.56 -8.99
CA GLY A 43 2.65 7.66 -8.61
C GLY A 43 2.04 8.43 -7.45
N LEU A 44 2.74 8.48 -6.32
CA LEU A 44 2.33 9.22 -5.12
C LEU A 44 3.21 10.44 -4.91
N HIS A 45 2.62 11.54 -4.45
CA HIS A 45 3.32 12.77 -4.16
C HIS A 45 4.15 12.63 -2.87
N LYS A 46 5.48 12.68 -2.97
CA LYS A 46 6.41 12.37 -1.87
C LYS A 46 6.17 13.20 -0.61
N GLU A 47 6.04 14.51 -0.76
CA GLU A 47 5.80 15.41 0.38
C GLU A 47 4.49 15.07 1.12
N ARG A 48 3.44 14.71 0.36
CA ARG A 48 2.14 14.38 0.94
C ARG A 48 2.19 13.06 1.69
N VAL A 49 2.87 12.06 1.14
CA VAL A 49 3.13 10.79 1.82
C VAL A 49 3.89 11.02 3.12
N ASN A 50 4.97 11.81 3.10
CA ASN A 50 5.77 12.11 4.28
C ASN A 50 4.95 12.79 5.39
N LYS A 51 4.07 13.74 5.04
CA LYS A 51 3.17 14.40 5.99
C LYS A 51 2.16 13.45 6.66
N ARG A 52 1.84 12.29 6.05
CA ARG A 52 0.91 11.29 6.60
C ARG A 52 1.62 10.02 7.07
N LYS A 53 2.95 10.02 7.12
CA LYS A 53 3.76 8.84 7.45
C LYS A 53 3.35 8.19 8.77
N ASP A 54 3.16 8.98 9.82
CA ASP A 54 2.78 8.47 11.14
C ASP A 54 1.40 7.82 11.14
N LYS A 55 0.47 8.39 10.35
CA LYS A 55 -0.87 7.85 10.18
C LYS A 55 -0.86 6.52 9.42
N ILE A 56 -0.06 6.42 8.36
CA ILE A 56 0.14 5.18 7.61
C ILE A 56 0.75 4.10 8.51
N ILE A 57 1.76 4.46 9.33
CA ILE A 57 2.32 3.54 10.33
C ILE A 57 1.26 3.10 11.34
N GLY A 58 0.38 4.01 11.76
CA GLY A 58 -0.77 3.70 12.61
C GLY A 58 -1.66 2.60 12.01
N PHE A 59 -2.04 2.74 10.74
CA PHE A 59 -2.81 1.69 10.04
C PHE A 59 -2.08 0.36 9.97
N LEU A 60 -0.77 0.38 9.65
CA LEU A 60 0.02 -0.85 9.54
C LEU A 60 0.20 -1.58 10.88
N LYS A 61 0.25 -0.86 12.00
CA LYS A 61 0.34 -1.44 13.35
C LYS A 61 -0.95 -2.13 13.81
N GLU A 62 -2.07 -1.76 13.21
CA GLU A 62 -3.37 -2.39 13.48
C GLU A 62 -3.56 -3.68 12.67
N LEU A 63 -2.66 -3.99 11.74
CA LEU A 63 -2.70 -5.26 11.01
C LEU A 63 -2.18 -6.42 11.87
N PRO A 64 -2.57 -7.66 11.56
CA PRO A 64 -2.09 -8.84 12.27
C PRO A 64 -0.56 -8.97 12.31
N GLU A 65 -0.03 -9.47 13.42
CA GLU A 65 1.42 -9.58 13.64
C GLU A 65 2.11 -10.52 12.64
N GLU A 66 1.38 -11.48 12.06
CA GLU A 66 1.86 -12.40 11.03
C GLU A 66 2.45 -11.67 9.83
N PHE A 67 1.93 -10.48 9.49
CA PHE A 67 2.51 -9.65 8.42
C PHE A 67 3.95 -9.20 8.74
N SER A 68 4.32 -9.17 10.02
CA SER A 68 5.68 -8.86 10.48
C SER A 68 6.53 -10.10 10.78
N LYS A 69 5.94 -11.31 10.76
CA LYS A 69 6.61 -12.59 11.06
C LYS A 69 6.92 -13.37 9.76
N GLY A 70 7.90 -14.27 9.82
CA GLY A 70 8.01 -15.42 8.90
C GLY A 70 8.09 -15.16 7.38
N GLY A 71 8.37 -13.93 6.94
CA GLY A 71 8.37 -13.58 5.52
C GLY A 71 7.09 -12.89 5.03
N GLY A 72 6.15 -12.57 5.91
CA GLY A 72 4.89 -11.88 5.60
C GLY A 72 3.68 -12.82 5.56
N TRP A 73 2.51 -12.26 5.25
CA TRP A 73 1.26 -13.00 5.16
C TRP A 73 0.53 -12.73 3.83
N SER A 74 -0.49 -13.52 3.52
CA SER A 74 -1.27 -13.36 2.30
C SER A 74 -1.97 -11.99 2.30
N PHE A 75 -1.92 -11.30 1.16
CA PHE A 75 -2.68 -10.08 0.92
C PHE A 75 -4.17 -10.27 1.22
N LEU A 76 -4.73 -11.46 1.01
CA LEU A 76 -6.13 -11.74 1.31
C LEU A 76 -6.47 -11.57 2.79
N ASN A 77 -5.49 -11.71 3.69
CA ASN A 77 -5.69 -11.51 5.13
C ASN A 77 -5.59 -10.05 5.56
N LEU A 78 -5.25 -9.12 4.66
CA LEU A 78 -5.22 -7.69 4.98
C LEU A 78 -6.60 -7.12 5.27
N CYS A 79 -7.69 -7.82 4.97
CA CYS A 79 -9.03 -7.35 5.31
C CYS A 79 -9.32 -7.38 6.81
N ASN A 80 -8.51 -8.09 7.59
CA ASN A 80 -8.64 -8.23 9.04
C ASN A 80 -7.62 -7.36 9.77
N ASP A 81 -7.99 -6.87 10.94
CA ASP A 81 -7.09 -6.22 11.89
C ASP A 81 -6.47 -7.26 12.85
N LYS A 82 -5.59 -6.79 13.73
CA LYS A 82 -4.87 -7.61 14.72
C LYS A 82 -5.79 -8.34 15.71
N ASP A 83 -7.01 -7.86 15.91
CA ASP A 83 -8.01 -8.46 16.78
C ASP A 83 -8.90 -9.47 16.01
N GLY A 84 -8.61 -9.71 14.74
CA GLY A 84 -9.36 -10.61 13.86
C GLY A 84 -10.64 -10.00 13.30
N GLN A 85 -10.86 -8.68 13.45
CA GLN A 85 -12.04 -8.00 12.95
C GLN A 85 -11.83 -7.51 11.52
N GLN A 86 -12.81 -7.76 10.66
CA GLN A 86 -12.76 -7.32 9.27
C GLN A 86 -13.00 -5.81 9.18
N TRP A 87 -11.97 -5.04 8.81
CA TRP A 87 -12.06 -3.58 8.66
C TRP A 87 -12.45 -3.15 7.23
N THR A 88 -12.34 -4.04 6.25
CA THR A 88 -12.81 -3.79 4.88
C THR A 88 -13.16 -5.09 4.14
N GLY A 89 -14.19 -5.05 3.28
CA GLY A 89 -14.47 -6.09 2.30
C GLY A 89 -13.91 -5.79 0.90
N MET A 90 -13.28 -4.62 0.71
CA MET A 90 -12.85 -4.14 -0.59
C MET A 90 -11.34 -4.29 -0.78
N GLN A 91 -10.95 -5.17 -1.69
CA GLN A 91 -9.54 -5.40 -2.06
C GLN A 91 -8.85 -4.13 -2.59
N MET A 92 -9.60 -3.22 -3.22
CA MET A 92 -9.06 -1.94 -3.67
C MET A 92 -8.49 -1.13 -2.50
N ILE A 93 -9.21 -1.05 -1.37
CA ILE A 93 -8.77 -0.31 -0.19
C ILE A 93 -7.56 -0.99 0.48
N MET A 94 -7.53 -2.33 0.49
CA MET A 94 -6.35 -3.07 0.95
C MET A 94 -5.12 -2.76 0.08
N GLN A 95 -5.30 -2.68 -1.23
CA GLN A 95 -4.23 -2.31 -2.17
C GLN A 95 -3.75 -0.87 -1.95
N GLU A 96 -4.65 0.07 -1.67
CA GLU A 96 -4.29 1.46 -1.29
C GLU A 96 -3.38 1.48 -0.06
N LEU A 97 -3.72 0.72 1.00
CA LEU A 97 -2.90 0.61 2.21
C LEU A 97 -1.51 0.01 1.93
N VAL A 98 -1.45 -1.05 1.11
CA VAL A 98 -0.17 -1.65 0.69
C VAL A 98 0.68 -0.64 -0.06
N CYS A 99 0.09 0.10 -1.00
CA CYS A 99 0.80 1.13 -1.76
C CYS A 99 1.35 2.24 -0.85
N LEU A 100 0.56 2.71 0.11
CA LEU A 100 1.01 3.68 1.12
C LEU A 100 2.17 3.13 1.95
N GLY A 101 2.07 1.87 2.38
CA GLY A 101 3.11 1.19 3.15
C GLY A 101 4.41 1.01 2.36
N ILE A 102 4.33 0.68 1.07
CA ILE A 102 5.49 0.58 0.18
C ILE A 102 6.12 1.97 0.02
N ALA A 103 5.30 3.01 -0.16
CA ALA A 103 5.77 4.38 -0.36
C ALA A 103 6.61 4.89 0.82
N ILE A 104 6.28 4.49 2.06
CA ILE A 104 7.04 4.84 3.25
C ILE A 104 8.15 3.83 3.60
N GLY A 105 8.38 2.82 2.75
CA GLY A 105 9.40 1.79 2.92
C GLY A 105 9.11 0.78 4.04
N LYS A 106 7.86 0.69 4.49
CA LYS A 106 7.43 -0.18 5.58
C LYS A 106 6.81 -1.48 5.10
N VAL A 107 6.42 -1.55 3.84
CA VAL A 107 5.85 -2.74 3.23
C VAL A 107 6.70 -3.18 2.05
N LYS A 108 6.85 -4.50 1.87
CA LYS A 108 7.51 -5.11 0.72
C LYS A 108 6.81 -6.40 0.29
N TYR A 109 6.92 -6.74 -0.99
CA TYR A 109 6.65 -8.08 -1.47
C TYR A 109 7.88 -8.97 -1.24
N PRO A 110 7.74 -10.19 -0.69
CA PRO A 110 8.85 -11.12 -0.53
C PRO A 110 9.41 -11.59 -1.89
N LYS A 111 10.74 -11.75 -1.97
CA LYS A 111 11.47 -12.08 -3.21
C LYS A 111 11.09 -13.43 -3.86
N LEU A 112 10.45 -14.35 -3.13
CA LEU A 112 10.10 -15.66 -3.68
C LEU A 112 8.93 -15.58 -4.69
N PHE A 113 8.12 -14.52 -4.64
CA PHE A 113 6.90 -14.39 -5.44
C PHE A 113 7.10 -13.68 -6.80
N THR A 114 8.32 -13.26 -7.13
CA THR A 114 8.57 -12.34 -8.26
C THR A 114 8.96 -12.98 -9.59
N PHE A 115 9.26 -14.27 -9.69
CA PHE A 115 9.80 -14.83 -10.95
C PHE A 115 9.37 -16.27 -11.24
N ILE A 116 8.13 -16.45 -11.71
CA ILE A 116 7.80 -17.57 -12.59
C ILE A 116 7.03 -16.98 -13.79
N PRO A 117 7.67 -16.86 -14.98
CA PRO A 117 7.12 -16.15 -16.15
C PRO A 117 5.74 -16.62 -16.61
N ASP A 118 5.41 -17.90 -16.36
CA ASP A 118 4.20 -18.55 -16.88
C ASP A 118 3.23 -19.02 -15.78
N PHE A 119 3.53 -18.73 -14.51
CA PHE A 119 2.62 -19.07 -13.41
C PHE A 119 1.68 -17.88 -13.17
N PRO A 120 0.35 -18.09 -13.06
CA PRO A 120 -0.54 -17.02 -12.61
C PRO A 120 0.03 -16.50 -11.29
N ARG A 121 0.33 -15.18 -11.24
CA ARG A 121 1.10 -14.56 -10.15
C ARG A 121 0.72 -15.21 -8.82
N PRO A 122 1.66 -15.90 -8.13
CA PRO A 122 1.33 -16.58 -6.90
C PRO A 122 0.73 -15.55 -5.94
N PHE A 123 -0.33 -15.93 -5.20
CA PHE A 123 -1.13 -15.02 -4.38
C PHE A 123 -0.23 -14.01 -3.66
N PRO A 124 -0.49 -12.70 -3.74
CA PRO A 124 0.48 -11.70 -3.30
C PRO A 124 0.70 -11.83 -1.79
N PHE A 125 1.93 -12.09 -1.36
CA PHE A 125 2.33 -12.01 0.04
C PHE A 125 2.86 -10.63 0.36
N VAL A 126 2.54 -10.13 1.55
CA VAL A 126 2.91 -8.79 2.01
C VAL A 126 3.68 -8.93 3.31
N SER A 127 4.81 -8.24 3.44
CA SER A 127 5.61 -8.20 4.65
C SER A 127 5.77 -6.76 5.15
N ILE A 128 5.49 -6.54 6.43
CA ILE A 128 5.61 -5.26 7.14
C ILE A 128 6.91 -5.26 7.95
N LYS A 129 7.60 -4.11 8.02
CA LYS A 129 8.88 -3.90 8.72
C LYS A 129 8.87 -2.77 9.75
#